data_AF-A0A673VUD9-F1
#
_entry.id   AF-A0A673VUD9-F1
#
_cell.length_a   1.000
_cell.length_b   1.000
_cell.length_c   1.000
_cell.angle_alpha   90.00
_cell.angle_beta   90.00
_cell.angle_gamma   90.00
#
_symmetry.space_group_name_H-M   'P 1'
#
loop_
_entity.id
_entity.type
_entity.pdbx_description
1 polymer ?
#
loop_
_entity_poly.entity_id
_entity_poly.type
_entity_poly.pdbx_seq_one_letter_code
_entity_poly.pdbx_strand_id
1 'polypeptide(L)'
;MGCSHSKRKNKAKEEEKTVKEVNNHQDGGGKVPLEELNVGLETEKQLGQYEWQLKILREVLSASGTQEREELLKDPTQGELCALVHNITEKVKTETAADLTVLYGEKSQRTAEQHERQLEERQRIQSEETKRLTETHQAAEKTLKDEVEELTTELYVYNQLKKRVDESTFKKDLQRNIQAHGSPGPFWEREQESLLFVIEMKSERIQAQGNKLLQMQVLVEKNLSLEDQVINVLQNNEDLRVRIDNHQSLLQQLSKEHLDLQGVLDRQTGLCQRLTQEKEQLMFKLKHRDSCPTFPSFPIVSEISPS
;
A
#
# COMPACT_ATOMS: atom_id res chain seq x y z
N MET A 1 -18.84 6.72 -14.39
CA MET A 1 -18.35 6.80 -15.77
C MET A 1 -17.95 5.39 -16.18
N GLY A 2 -18.76 4.69 -16.98
CA GLY A 2 -18.49 4.44 -18.40
C GLY A 2 -17.64 3.16 -18.52
N CYS A 3 -17.80 2.18 -19.40
CA CYS A 3 -18.58 1.95 -20.61
C CYS A 3 -18.38 0.43 -20.88
N SER A 4 -19.43 -0.35 -21.18
CA SER A 4 -19.84 -0.75 -22.54
C SER A 4 -19.07 -1.91 -23.19
N HIS A 5 -19.84 -2.99 -23.42
CA HIS A 5 -19.98 -3.78 -24.66
C HIS A 5 -18.75 -4.42 -25.36
N SER A 6 -18.87 -5.72 -25.70
CA SER A 6 -19.14 -6.12 -27.09
C SER A 6 -19.41 -7.61 -27.30
N LYS A 7 -20.37 -7.85 -28.20
CA LYS A 7 -20.78 -9.12 -28.82
C LYS A 7 -19.65 -9.70 -29.68
N ARG A 8 -19.63 -11.02 -29.88
CA ARG A 8 -19.36 -11.60 -31.21
C ARG A 8 -20.07 -12.94 -31.41
N LYS A 9 -20.55 -13.05 -32.64
CA LYS A 9 -21.39 -14.06 -33.28
C LYS A 9 -20.45 -14.96 -34.08
N ASN A 10 -20.72 -16.25 -34.21
CA ASN A 10 -20.29 -17.01 -35.39
C ASN A 10 -21.27 -18.14 -35.72
N LYS A 11 -21.39 -18.33 -37.03
CA LYS A 11 -22.35 -19.11 -37.79
C LYS A 11 -21.52 -20.11 -38.59
N ALA A 12 -21.93 -21.37 -38.64
CA ALA A 12 -21.49 -22.32 -39.67
C ALA A 12 -22.66 -23.24 -40.02
N LYS A 13 -22.68 -23.64 -41.29
CA LYS A 13 -23.79 -24.08 -42.13
C LYS A 13 -23.19 -25.18 -43.02
N GLU A 14 -23.83 -26.32 -43.19
CA GLU A 14 -23.64 -27.30 -44.30
C GLU A 14 -24.68 -28.42 -44.07
N GLU A 15 -25.72 -28.56 -44.90
CA GLU A 15 -25.83 -29.14 -46.26
C GLU A 15 -26.30 -30.61 -46.25
N GLU A 16 -27.63 -30.72 -46.39
CA GLU A 16 -28.42 -31.55 -47.32
C GLU A 16 -27.79 -32.79 -47.99
N LYS A 17 -28.46 -33.94 -47.87
CA LYS A 17 -28.61 -34.92 -48.97
C LYS A 17 -29.87 -35.76 -48.83
N THR A 18 -30.75 -35.61 -49.82
CA THR A 18 -31.91 -36.45 -50.13
C THR A 18 -31.51 -37.53 -51.14
N VAL A 19 -32.03 -38.75 -51.00
CA VAL A 19 -32.21 -39.71 -52.11
C VAL A 19 -33.51 -40.48 -51.89
N LYS A 20 -34.32 -40.57 -52.96
CA LYS A 20 -35.58 -41.31 -53.07
C LYS A 20 -35.38 -42.65 -53.79
N GLU A 21 -36.27 -43.58 -53.44
CA GLU A 21 -36.91 -44.67 -54.21
C GLU A 21 -36.07 -45.69 -54.99
N VAL A 22 -36.27 -46.98 -54.67
CA VAL A 22 -36.70 -48.01 -55.64
C VAL A 22 -37.61 -49.02 -54.94
N ASN A 23 -38.76 -49.29 -55.57
CA ASN A 23 -39.71 -50.35 -55.26
C ASN A 23 -39.33 -51.61 -56.05
N ASN A 24 -39.38 -52.81 -55.44
CA ASN A 24 -39.58 -54.05 -56.20
C ASN A 24 -40.06 -55.20 -55.29
N HIS A 25 -41.18 -55.79 -55.66
CA HIS A 25 -41.65 -57.09 -55.18
C HIS A 25 -40.88 -58.20 -55.90
N GLN A 26 -40.37 -59.18 -55.16
CA GLN A 26 -40.59 -60.59 -55.48
C GLN A 26 -40.27 -61.51 -54.30
N ASP A 27 -41.18 -62.48 -54.16
CA ASP A 27 -41.22 -63.65 -53.30
C ASP A 27 -39.97 -64.53 -53.43
N GLY A 28 -39.57 -65.19 -52.34
CA GLY A 28 -38.41 -66.08 -52.33
C GLY A 28 -37.84 -66.32 -50.94
N GLY A 29 -38.45 -67.25 -50.20
CA GLY A 29 -37.96 -67.71 -48.90
C GLY A 29 -36.53 -68.28 -48.97
N GLY A 30 -35.69 -67.83 -48.03
CA GLY A 30 -34.35 -68.35 -47.82
C GLY A 30 -33.80 -67.80 -46.50
N LYS A 31 -33.58 -68.70 -45.54
CA LYS A 31 -33.28 -68.45 -44.12
C LYS A 31 -32.10 -67.47 -43.91
N VAL A 32 -32.33 -66.43 -43.11
CA VAL A 32 -31.30 -65.55 -42.53
C VAL A 32 -30.54 -66.31 -41.42
N PRO A 33 -29.20 -66.20 -41.33
CA PRO A 33 -28.42 -66.74 -40.22
C PRO A 33 -28.78 -66.07 -38.88
N LEU A 34 -28.95 -66.89 -37.84
CA LEU A 34 -29.53 -66.53 -36.53
C LEU A 34 -28.69 -65.53 -35.69
N GLU A 35 -27.50 -65.15 -36.14
CA GLU A 35 -26.55 -64.31 -35.38
C GLU A 35 -26.69 -62.79 -35.63
N GLU A 36 -27.19 -62.33 -36.79
CA GLU A 36 -27.38 -60.89 -37.06
C GLU A 36 -28.65 -60.32 -36.42
N LEU A 37 -29.73 -61.11 -36.30
CA LEU A 37 -30.94 -60.70 -35.58
C LEU A 37 -30.70 -60.55 -34.07
N ASN A 38 -29.78 -61.34 -33.51
CA ASN A 38 -29.45 -61.27 -32.08
C ASN A 38 -28.66 -60.00 -31.74
N VAL A 39 -27.77 -59.55 -32.64
CA VAL A 39 -27.05 -58.28 -32.50
C VAL A 39 -28.02 -57.09 -32.63
N GLY A 40 -28.97 -57.14 -33.57
CA GLY A 40 -30.00 -56.10 -33.74
C GLY A 40 -30.92 -55.94 -32.52
N LEU A 41 -31.45 -57.04 -31.97
CA LEU A 41 -32.29 -57.00 -30.76
C LEU A 41 -31.55 -56.46 -29.53
N GLU A 42 -30.27 -56.81 -29.38
CA GLU A 42 -29.44 -56.32 -28.27
C GLU A 42 -29.21 -54.81 -28.38
N THR A 43 -28.98 -54.30 -29.60
CA THR A 43 -28.82 -52.85 -29.85
C THR A 43 -30.11 -52.05 -29.63
N GLU A 44 -31.27 -52.60 -29.97
CA GLU A 44 -32.58 -51.95 -29.77
C GLU A 44 -32.94 -51.88 -28.27
N LYS A 45 -32.63 -52.94 -27.51
CA LYS A 45 -32.74 -52.94 -26.04
C LYS A 45 -31.82 -51.90 -25.41
N GLN A 46 -30.58 -51.80 -25.86
CA GLN A 46 -29.64 -50.78 -25.36
C GLN A 46 -30.11 -49.36 -25.72
N LEU A 47 -30.61 -49.14 -26.94
CA LEU A 47 -31.15 -47.83 -27.34
C LEU A 47 -32.34 -47.42 -26.47
N GLY A 48 -33.27 -48.35 -26.21
CA GLY A 48 -34.40 -48.11 -25.30
C GLY A 48 -33.97 -47.80 -23.86
N GLN A 49 -32.89 -48.42 -23.38
CA GLN A 49 -32.29 -48.09 -22.08
C GLN A 49 -31.73 -46.66 -22.05
N TYR A 50 -31.00 -46.25 -23.09
CA TYR A 50 -30.47 -44.89 -23.18
C TYR A 50 -31.57 -43.82 -23.32
N GLU A 51 -32.61 -44.09 -24.11
CA GLU A 51 -33.76 -43.17 -24.24
C GLU A 51 -34.51 -43.01 -22.92
N TRP A 52 -34.69 -44.10 -22.18
CA TRP A 52 -35.32 -44.07 -20.86
C TRP A 52 -34.45 -43.33 -19.83
N GLN A 53 -33.13 -43.54 -19.83
CA GLN A 53 -32.18 -42.77 -19.00
C GLN A 53 -32.22 -41.26 -19.32
N LEU A 54 -32.29 -40.89 -20.59
CA LEU A 54 -32.38 -39.48 -21.02
C LEU A 54 -33.70 -38.83 -20.60
N LYS A 55 -34.80 -39.58 -20.60
CA LYS A 55 -36.11 -39.09 -20.18
C LYS A 55 -36.12 -38.74 -18.70
N ILE A 56 -35.57 -39.62 -17.87
CA ILE A 56 -35.46 -39.41 -16.41
C ILE A 56 -34.54 -38.22 -16.10
N LEU A 57 -33.36 -38.15 -16.73
CA LEU A 57 -32.46 -37.01 -16.59
C LEU A 57 -33.14 -35.68 -16.94
N ARG A 58 -33.96 -35.67 -17.99
CA ARG A 58 -34.69 -34.47 -18.41
C ARG A 58 -35.71 -34.04 -17.37
N GLU A 59 -36.41 -34.98 -16.73
CA GLU A 59 -37.33 -34.69 -15.61
C GLU A 59 -36.59 -34.12 -14.38
N VAL A 60 -35.46 -34.72 -13.99
CA VAL A 60 -34.62 -34.23 -12.88
C VAL A 60 -34.10 -32.81 -13.17
N LEU A 61 -33.62 -32.54 -14.38
CA LEU A 61 -33.14 -31.21 -14.76
C LEU A 61 -34.27 -30.16 -14.88
N SER A 62 -35.50 -30.60 -15.18
CA SER A 62 -36.67 -29.73 -15.33
C SER A 62 -37.38 -29.44 -14.01
N ALA A 63 -37.15 -30.23 -12.96
CA ALA A 63 -37.71 -29.99 -11.63
C ALA A 63 -37.26 -28.64 -11.08
N SER A 64 -38.16 -27.96 -10.35
CA SER A 64 -38.03 -26.54 -10.01
C SER A 64 -37.32 -26.30 -8.67
N GLY A 65 -37.39 -27.26 -7.75
CA GLY A 65 -36.79 -27.20 -6.41
C GLY A 65 -35.67 -28.21 -6.17
N THR A 66 -34.75 -27.89 -5.26
CA THR A 66 -33.72 -28.83 -4.78
C THR A 66 -34.31 -30.07 -4.11
N GLN A 67 -35.42 -29.92 -3.38
CA GLN A 67 -36.16 -31.01 -2.74
C GLN A 67 -36.78 -31.96 -3.78
N GLU A 68 -37.49 -31.43 -4.78
CA GLU A 68 -38.11 -32.20 -5.88
C GLU A 68 -37.07 -33.01 -6.66
N ARG A 69 -35.91 -32.39 -6.95
CA ARG A 69 -34.79 -33.07 -7.63
C ARG A 69 -34.22 -34.21 -6.81
N GLU A 70 -34.16 -34.05 -5.48
CA GLU A 70 -33.59 -35.04 -4.57
C GLU A 70 -34.51 -36.24 -4.36
N GLU A 71 -35.83 -36.03 -4.34
CA GLU A 71 -36.83 -37.10 -4.31
C GLU A 71 -36.81 -37.95 -5.59
N LEU A 72 -36.74 -37.31 -6.75
CA LEU A 72 -36.63 -38.01 -8.04
C LEU A 72 -35.33 -38.84 -8.13
N LEU A 73 -34.22 -38.33 -7.59
CA LEU A 73 -32.92 -39.01 -7.61
C LEU A 73 -32.81 -40.17 -6.59
N LYS A 74 -33.71 -40.26 -5.60
CA LYS A 74 -33.72 -41.32 -4.57
C LYS A 74 -34.52 -42.56 -4.99
N ASP A 75 -35.24 -42.52 -6.11
CA ASP A 75 -36.06 -43.64 -6.58
C ASP A 75 -35.17 -44.80 -7.09
N PRO A 76 -35.23 -45.98 -6.44
CA PRO A 76 -34.38 -47.12 -6.77
C PRO A 76 -34.67 -47.75 -8.14
N THR A 77 -35.78 -47.36 -8.79
CA THR A 77 -36.15 -47.87 -10.10
C THR A 77 -35.39 -47.20 -11.26
N GLN A 78 -34.66 -46.10 -11.01
CA GLN A 78 -34.10 -45.21 -12.05
C GLN A 78 -32.72 -45.61 -12.64
N GLY A 79 -32.12 -46.71 -12.20
CA GLY A 79 -30.87 -47.25 -12.76
C GLY A 79 -29.57 -46.53 -12.34
N GLU A 80 -28.43 -47.01 -12.85
CA GLU A 80 -27.07 -46.63 -12.40
C GLU A 80 -26.72 -45.14 -12.59
N LEU A 81 -27.28 -44.52 -13.64
CA LEU A 81 -26.96 -43.15 -14.04
C LEU A 81 -27.56 -42.12 -13.07
N CYS A 82 -28.79 -42.35 -12.57
CA CYS A 82 -29.40 -41.51 -11.53
C CYS A 82 -28.69 -41.64 -10.18
N ALA A 83 -28.23 -42.86 -9.83
CA ALA A 83 -27.41 -43.07 -8.64
C ALA A 83 -26.08 -42.30 -8.71
N LEU A 84 -25.44 -42.23 -9.89
CA LEU A 84 -24.24 -41.42 -10.09
C LEU A 84 -24.53 -39.91 -9.92
N VAL A 85 -25.61 -39.40 -10.50
CA VAL A 85 -26.01 -37.99 -10.35
C VAL A 85 -26.33 -37.63 -8.90
N HIS A 86 -27.03 -38.51 -8.18
CA HIS A 86 -27.31 -38.34 -6.76
C HIS A 86 -26.00 -38.26 -5.94
N ASN A 87 -25.08 -39.20 -6.15
CA ASN A 87 -23.77 -39.21 -5.47
C ASN A 87 -22.93 -37.96 -5.77
N ILE A 88 -22.88 -37.51 -7.03
CA ILE A 88 -22.18 -36.27 -7.40
C ILE A 88 -22.84 -35.06 -6.72
N THR A 89 -24.17 -35.01 -6.68
CA THR A 89 -24.91 -33.91 -6.07
C THR A 89 -24.69 -33.85 -4.55
N GLU A 90 -24.75 -34.98 -3.86
CA GLU A 90 -24.45 -35.07 -2.43
C GLU A 90 -22.98 -34.75 -2.14
N LYS A 91 -22.04 -35.20 -2.99
CA LYS A 91 -20.63 -34.84 -2.87
C LYS A 91 -20.41 -33.33 -3.03
N VAL A 92 -21.02 -32.71 -4.05
CA VAL A 92 -20.93 -31.25 -4.24
C VAL A 92 -21.56 -30.50 -3.07
N LYS A 93 -22.73 -30.93 -2.57
CA LYS A 93 -23.37 -30.30 -1.40
C LYS A 93 -22.49 -30.39 -0.15
N THR A 94 -21.92 -31.56 0.12
CA THR A 94 -21.06 -31.80 1.29
C THR A 94 -19.75 -31.02 1.19
N GLU A 95 -19.08 -31.02 0.02
CA GLU A 95 -17.89 -30.20 -0.22
C GLU A 95 -18.22 -28.70 -0.12
N THR A 96 -19.31 -28.23 -0.73
CA THR A 96 -19.72 -26.82 -0.65
C THR A 96 -20.06 -26.40 0.79
N ALA A 97 -20.72 -27.27 1.57
CA ALA A 97 -21.03 -27.01 2.97
C ALA A 97 -19.76 -26.98 3.83
N ALA A 98 -18.80 -27.88 3.57
CA ALA A 98 -17.50 -27.88 4.22
C ALA A 98 -16.71 -26.61 3.90
N ASP A 99 -16.64 -26.22 2.63
CA ASP A 99 -15.97 -25.00 2.17
C ASP A 99 -16.58 -23.74 2.80
N LEU A 100 -17.92 -23.65 2.84
CA LEU A 100 -18.62 -22.54 3.50
C LEU A 100 -18.30 -22.51 5.01
N THR A 101 -18.29 -23.67 5.67
CA THR A 101 -17.98 -23.76 7.11
C THR A 101 -16.55 -23.29 7.40
N VAL A 102 -15.58 -23.71 6.58
CA VAL A 102 -14.19 -23.25 6.66
C VAL A 102 -14.11 -21.74 6.43
N LEU A 103 -14.72 -21.22 5.36
CA LEU A 103 -14.71 -19.79 5.06
C LEU A 103 -15.34 -18.93 6.15
N TYR A 104 -16.48 -19.36 6.72
CA TYR A 104 -17.11 -18.65 7.84
C TYR A 104 -16.28 -18.74 9.11
N GLY A 105 -15.66 -19.89 9.40
CA GLY A 105 -14.74 -20.07 10.51
C GLY A 105 -13.54 -19.14 10.41
N GLU A 106 -12.86 -19.13 9.27
CA GLU A 106 -11.72 -18.24 9.02
C GLU A 106 -12.13 -16.76 9.07
N LYS A 107 -13.29 -16.39 8.53
CA LYS A 107 -13.78 -15.00 8.58
C LYS A 107 -14.08 -14.56 10.02
N SER A 108 -14.69 -15.44 10.81
CA SER A 108 -14.95 -15.20 12.23
C SER A 108 -13.64 -15.04 13.00
N GLN A 109 -12.68 -15.94 12.78
CA GLN A 109 -11.36 -15.89 13.41
C GLN A 109 -10.60 -14.62 13.04
N ARG A 110 -10.50 -14.25 11.76
CA ARG A 110 -9.85 -13.00 11.32
C ARG A 110 -10.46 -11.77 11.99
N THR A 111 -11.79 -11.75 12.13
CA THR A 111 -12.51 -10.64 12.76
C THR A 111 -12.21 -10.59 14.26
N ALA A 112 -12.20 -11.74 14.93
CA ALA A 112 -11.84 -11.84 16.35
C ALA A 112 -10.41 -11.37 16.62
N GLU A 113 -9.44 -11.87 15.85
CA GLU A 113 -8.03 -11.46 15.96
C GLU A 113 -7.83 -9.97 15.67
N GLN A 114 -8.58 -9.41 14.72
CA GLN A 114 -8.51 -7.98 14.43
C GLN A 114 -9.07 -7.15 15.59
N HIS A 115 -10.17 -7.57 16.20
CA HIS A 115 -10.72 -6.90 17.39
C HIS A 115 -9.79 -7.01 18.60
N GLU A 116 -9.18 -8.18 18.82
CA GLU A 116 -8.19 -8.38 19.87
C GLU A 116 -6.99 -7.44 19.70
N ARG A 117 -6.41 -7.41 18.49
CA ARG A 117 -5.32 -6.46 18.16
C ARG A 117 -5.71 -5.00 18.38
N GLN A 118 -6.94 -4.62 18.04
CA GLN A 118 -7.43 -3.26 18.27
C GLN A 118 -7.61 -2.94 19.76
N LEU A 119 -8.01 -3.92 20.57
CA LEU A 119 -8.14 -3.76 22.02
C LEU A 119 -6.77 -3.63 22.69
N GLU A 120 -5.81 -4.49 22.33
CA GLU A 120 -4.43 -4.42 22.82
C GLU A 120 -3.79 -3.08 22.48
N GLU A 121 -3.92 -2.63 21.23
CA GLU A 121 -3.37 -1.34 20.81
C GLU A 121 -4.03 -0.18 21.55
N ARG A 122 -5.36 -0.21 21.74
CA ARG A 122 -6.06 0.81 22.53
C ARG A 122 -5.59 0.81 23.99
N GLN A 123 -5.39 -0.36 24.60
CA GLN A 123 -4.87 -0.47 25.96
C GLN A 123 -3.43 0.03 26.05
N ARG A 124 -2.57 -0.28 25.07
CA ARG A 124 -1.21 0.22 24.97
C ARG A 124 -1.19 1.74 24.92
N ILE A 125 -1.95 2.34 24.00
CA ILE A 125 -2.08 3.80 23.87
C ILE A 125 -2.57 4.43 25.17
N GLN A 126 -3.62 3.86 25.79
CA GLN A 126 -4.14 4.36 27.07
C GLN A 126 -3.08 4.29 28.17
N SER A 127 -2.30 3.20 28.24
CA SER A 127 -1.22 3.05 29.23
C SER A 127 -0.08 4.04 29.01
N GLU A 128 0.23 4.38 27.76
CA GLU A 128 1.27 5.35 27.42
C GLU A 128 0.79 6.78 27.67
N GLU A 129 -0.46 7.10 27.31
CA GLU A 129 -1.06 8.39 27.55
C GLU A 129 -1.19 8.69 29.05
N THR A 130 -1.61 7.70 29.84
CA THR A 130 -1.67 7.84 31.30
C THR A 130 -0.30 8.07 31.91
N LYS A 131 0.73 7.30 31.51
CA LYS A 131 2.11 7.53 31.96
C LYS A 131 2.61 8.93 31.60
N ARG A 132 2.43 9.33 30.33
CA ARG A 132 2.84 10.66 29.86
C ARG A 132 2.13 11.77 30.64
N LEU A 133 0.83 11.62 30.89
CA LEU A 133 0.06 12.58 31.67
C LEU A 133 0.52 12.65 33.13
N THR A 134 0.84 11.50 33.75
CA THR A 134 1.38 11.48 35.11
C THR A 134 2.74 12.14 35.20
N GLU A 135 3.62 11.90 34.23
CA GLU A 135 4.96 12.50 34.18
C GLU A 135 4.88 14.02 33.99
N THR A 136 4.04 14.50 33.07
CA THR A 136 3.86 15.95 32.87
C THR A 136 3.23 16.61 34.09
N HIS A 137 2.28 15.95 34.75
CA HIS A 137 1.68 16.45 35.98
C HIS A 137 2.72 16.55 37.11
N GLN A 138 3.51 15.50 37.35
CA GLN A 138 4.55 15.50 38.38
C GLN A 138 5.64 16.54 38.10
N ALA A 139 6.03 16.72 36.84
CA ALA A 139 6.97 17.76 36.45
C ALA A 139 6.42 19.16 36.75
N ALA A 140 5.17 19.42 36.38
CA ALA A 140 4.51 20.71 36.66
C ALA A 140 4.34 20.94 38.17
N GLU A 141 3.94 19.92 38.92
CA GLU A 141 3.81 19.97 40.38
C GLU A 141 5.15 20.31 41.03
N LYS A 142 6.25 19.67 40.59
CA LYS A 142 7.59 19.96 41.09
C LYS A 142 7.99 21.42 40.80
N THR A 143 7.80 21.89 39.58
CA THR A 143 8.13 23.28 39.22
C THR A 143 7.35 24.29 40.08
N LEU A 144 6.04 24.06 40.26
CA LEU A 144 5.21 24.92 41.10
C LEU A 144 5.63 24.87 42.57
N LYS A 145 6.06 23.71 43.05
CA LYS A 145 6.56 23.57 44.42
C LYS A 145 7.86 24.35 44.61
N ASP A 146 8.80 24.24 43.67
CA ASP A 146 10.06 24.98 43.68
C ASP A 146 9.79 26.50 43.66
N GLU A 147 8.83 26.98 42.85
CA GLU A 147 8.42 28.40 42.78
C GLU A 147 7.75 28.88 44.08
N VAL A 148 6.89 28.07 44.70
CA VAL A 148 6.29 28.38 46.00
C VAL A 148 7.36 28.47 47.09
N GLU A 149 8.34 27.58 47.10
CA GLU A 149 9.46 27.63 48.04
C GLU A 149 10.29 28.91 47.84
N GLU A 150 10.62 29.28 46.60
CA GLU A 150 11.32 30.52 46.27
C GLU A 150 10.55 31.76 46.77
N LEU A 151 9.27 31.89 46.40
CA LEU A 151 8.41 33.00 46.84
C LEU A 151 8.27 33.05 48.37
N THR A 152 8.22 31.89 49.03
CA THR A 152 8.17 31.81 50.49
C THR A 152 9.45 32.37 51.12
N THR A 153 10.62 32.08 50.54
CA THR A 153 11.89 32.65 51.02
C THR A 153 11.98 34.16 50.77
N GLU A 154 11.52 34.63 49.61
CA GLU A 154 11.49 36.06 49.28
C GLU A 154 10.56 36.82 50.24
N LEU A 155 9.35 36.30 50.48
CA LEU A 155 8.41 36.85 51.46
C LEU A 155 9.01 36.86 52.86
N TYR A 156 9.76 35.83 53.25
CA TYR A 156 10.44 35.81 54.54
C TYR A 156 11.48 36.94 54.64
N VAL A 157 12.33 37.12 53.63
CA VAL A 157 13.34 38.19 53.57
C VAL A 157 12.67 39.57 53.60
N TYR A 158 11.61 39.78 52.82
CA TYR A 158 10.84 41.01 52.80
C TYR A 158 10.26 41.33 54.18
N ASN A 159 9.63 40.34 54.84
CA ASN A 159 9.07 40.53 56.18
C ASN A 159 10.14 40.84 57.21
N GLN A 160 11.33 40.23 57.11
CA GLN A 160 12.46 40.56 58.00
C GLN A 160 13.00 41.97 57.75
N LEU A 161 13.04 42.42 56.49
CA LEU A 161 13.41 43.80 56.17
C LEU A 161 12.39 44.79 56.71
N LYS A 162 11.10 44.50 56.52
CA LYS A 162 10.00 45.31 57.05
C LYS A 162 10.08 45.45 58.56
N LYS A 163 10.27 44.35 59.30
CA LYS A 163 10.48 44.39 60.76
C LYS A 163 11.67 45.25 61.15
N ARG A 164 12.81 45.11 60.47
CA ARG A 164 14.00 45.95 60.74
C ARG A 164 13.74 47.43 60.49
N VAL A 165 12.93 47.77 59.49
CA VAL A 165 12.53 49.16 59.21
C VAL A 165 11.58 49.68 60.29
N ASP A 166 10.60 48.88 60.71
CA ASP A 166 9.64 49.24 61.77
C ASP A 166 10.32 49.39 63.14
N GLU A 167 11.28 48.51 63.46
CA GLU A 167 12.10 48.54 64.67
C GLU A 167 13.21 49.60 64.59
N SER A 168 13.50 50.13 63.41
CA SER A 168 14.55 51.13 63.21
C SER A 168 14.24 52.39 64.02
N THR A 169 15.10 52.67 64.99
CA THR A 169 15.05 53.91 65.75
C THR A 169 15.51 55.10 64.92
N PHE A 170 16.01 54.89 63.69
CA PHE A 170 16.56 55.94 62.83
C PHE A 170 15.69 57.18 62.74
N LYS A 171 14.38 57.03 62.50
CA LYS A 171 13.46 58.18 62.41
C LYS A 171 13.33 58.91 63.76
N LYS A 172 13.29 58.18 64.87
CA LYS A 172 13.21 58.73 66.23
C LYS A 172 14.54 59.40 66.61
N ASP A 173 15.67 58.78 66.30
CA ASP A 173 17.01 59.28 66.59
C ASP A 173 17.34 60.51 65.76
N LEU A 174 16.96 60.52 64.48
CA LEU A 174 17.04 61.70 63.62
C LEU A 174 16.21 62.84 64.21
N GLN A 175 14.96 62.57 64.59
CA GLN A 175 14.09 63.59 65.20
C GLN A 175 14.63 64.08 66.55
N ARG A 176 15.22 63.20 67.37
CA ARG A 176 15.84 63.53 68.66
C ARG A 176 17.12 64.35 68.47
N ASN A 177 17.93 64.02 67.46
CA ASN A 177 19.12 64.77 67.08
C ASN A 177 18.73 66.18 66.59
N ILE A 178 17.68 66.28 65.78
CA ILE A 178 17.11 67.56 65.33
C ILE A 178 16.61 68.41 66.51
N GLN A 179 16.00 67.79 67.51
CA GLN A 179 15.58 68.49 68.73
C GLN A 179 16.76 68.92 69.61
N ALA A 180 17.82 68.09 69.68
CA ALA A 180 18.98 68.34 70.53
C ALA A 180 19.98 69.34 69.94
N HIS A 181 20.12 69.36 68.61
CA HIS A 181 21.16 70.11 67.89
C HIS A 181 20.59 71.11 66.88
N GLY A 182 19.27 71.23 66.76
CA GLY A 182 18.59 72.00 65.71
C GLY A 182 18.40 71.17 64.44
N SER A 183 17.58 71.66 63.50
CA SER A 183 17.48 71.00 62.19
C SER A 183 18.86 70.90 61.58
N PRO A 184 19.16 69.83 60.81
CA PRO A 184 20.39 69.78 60.05
C PRO A 184 20.30 71.02 59.17
N GLY A 185 21.20 71.99 59.36
CA GLY A 185 20.96 73.34 58.86
C GLY A 185 20.62 73.37 57.36
N PRO A 186 20.10 74.48 56.81
CA PRO A 186 19.55 74.57 55.45
C PRO A 186 20.44 74.02 54.32
N PHE A 187 21.73 73.86 54.56
CA PHE A 187 22.67 73.15 53.70
C PHE A 187 22.34 71.65 53.53
N TRP A 188 22.10 70.91 54.61
CA TRP A 188 21.88 69.45 54.57
C TRP A 188 20.53 69.06 53.99
N GLU A 189 19.49 69.87 54.23
CA GLU A 189 18.18 69.69 53.61
C GLU A 189 18.30 69.82 52.08
N ARG A 190 19.02 70.84 51.60
CA ARG A 190 19.30 71.03 50.16
C ARG A 190 20.14 69.90 49.58
N GLU A 191 21.14 69.41 50.32
CA GLU A 191 21.95 68.27 49.88
C GLU A 191 21.09 67.00 49.75
N GLN A 192 20.20 66.75 50.70
CA GLN A 192 19.29 65.60 50.66
C GLN A 192 18.30 65.70 49.48
N GLU A 193 17.76 66.88 49.20
CA GLU A 193 16.92 67.13 48.03
C GLU A 193 17.70 66.94 46.71
N SER A 194 18.96 67.39 46.65
CA SER A 194 19.82 67.19 45.49
C SER A 194 20.13 65.71 45.25
N LEU A 195 20.40 64.95 46.31
CA LEU A 195 20.63 63.50 46.22
C LEU A 195 19.39 62.74 45.75
N LEU A 196 18.19 63.13 46.23
CA LEU A 196 16.93 62.53 45.77
C LEU A 196 16.77 62.69 44.26
N PHE A 197 17.01 63.90 43.74
CA PHE A 197 16.95 64.16 42.29
C PHE A 197 17.93 63.30 41.50
N VAL A 198 19.17 63.13 41.98
CA VAL A 198 20.17 62.25 41.33
C VAL A 198 19.73 60.78 41.35
N ILE A 199 19.11 60.33 42.44
CA ILE A 199 18.57 58.96 42.55
C ILE A 199 17.41 58.75 41.56
N GLU A 200 16.49 59.71 41.47
CA GLU A 200 15.37 59.67 40.51
C GLU A 200 15.90 59.60 39.07
N MET A 201 16.83 60.49 38.69
CA MET A 201 17.48 60.47 37.38
C MET A 201 18.18 59.13 37.08
N LYS A 202 18.89 58.56 38.07
CA LYS A 202 19.54 57.26 37.90
C LYS A 202 18.53 56.13 37.76
N SER A 203 17.41 56.20 38.49
CA SER A 203 16.34 55.19 38.45
C SER A 203 15.65 55.20 37.08
N GLU A 204 15.33 56.37 36.54
CA GLU A 204 14.79 56.51 35.18
C GLU A 204 15.76 55.96 34.13
N ARG A 205 17.06 56.25 34.27
CA ARG A 205 18.08 55.70 33.35
C ARG A 205 18.16 54.18 33.42
N ILE A 206 18.08 53.58 34.61
CA ILE A 206 18.06 52.13 34.80
C ILE A 206 16.81 51.54 34.13
N GLN A 207 15.64 52.14 34.32
CA GLN A 207 14.39 51.71 33.68
C GLN A 207 14.50 51.76 32.14
N ALA A 208 15.05 52.84 31.59
CA ALA A 208 15.28 52.97 30.15
C ALA A 208 16.24 51.89 29.61
N GLN A 209 17.31 51.58 30.36
CA GLN A 209 18.21 50.47 30.03
C GLN A 209 17.51 49.11 30.11
N GLY A 210 16.66 48.89 31.11
CA GLY A 210 15.84 47.68 31.24
C GLY A 210 14.92 47.46 30.03
N ASN A 211 14.24 48.52 29.58
CA ASN A 211 13.41 48.46 28.37
C ASN A 211 14.23 48.11 27.11
N LYS A 212 15.45 48.64 27.00
CA LYS A 212 16.35 48.32 25.88
C LYS A 212 16.83 46.86 25.93
N LEU A 213 17.13 46.34 27.12
CA LEU A 213 17.49 44.93 27.30
C LEU A 213 16.34 44.01 26.88
N LEU A 214 15.10 44.33 27.26
CA LEU A 214 13.93 43.55 26.85
C LEU A 214 13.75 43.54 25.32
N GLN A 215 13.91 44.68 24.65
CA GLN A 215 13.87 44.74 23.19
C GLN A 215 14.98 43.90 22.54
N MET A 216 16.18 43.91 23.13
CA MET A 216 17.30 43.09 22.66
C MET A 216 17.02 41.59 22.83
N GLN A 217 16.39 41.18 23.94
CA GLN A 217 15.99 39.80 24.17
C GLN A 217 14.99 39.30 23.12
N VAL A 218 13.98 40.11 22.78
CA VAL A 218 13.03 39.81 21.70
C VAL A 218 13.74 39.67 20.34
N LEU A 219 14.77 40.48 20.08
CA LEU A 219 15.56 40.36 18.84
C LEU A 219 16.40 39.08 18.81
N VAL A 220 16.97 38.66 19.94
CA VAL A 220 17.71 37.41 20.06
C VAL A 220 16.78 36.22 19.78
N GLU A 221 15.60 36.18 20.38
CA GLU A 221 14.60 35.12 20.14
C GLU A 221 14.20 35.03 18.66
N LYS A 222 13.97 36.18 18.02
CA LYS A 222 13.70 36.22 16.57
C LYS A 222 14.88 35.72 15.74
N ASN A 223 16.11 36.07 16.13
CA ASN A 223 17.30 35.62 15.43
C ASN A 223 17.44 34.09 15.52
N LEU A 224 17.27 33.51 16.70
CA LEU A 224 17.27 32.06 16.89
C LEU A 224 16.22 31.37 16.00
N SER A 225 15.01 31.90 15.95
CA SER A 225 13.96 31.36 15.06
C SER A 225 14.33 31.43 13.57
N LEU A 226 15.04 32.49 13.15
CA LEU A 226 15.53 32.61 11.78
C LEU A 226 16.69 31.64 11.51
N GLU A 227 17.59 31.43 12.46
CA GLU A 227 18.66 30.44 12.37
C GLU A 227 18.09 29.02 12.18
N ASP A 228 17.07 28.64 12.95
CA ASP A 228 16.36 27.37 12.79
C ASP A 228 15.72 27.23 11.39
N GLN A 229 15.09 28.30 10.89
CA GLN A 229 14.52 28.31 9.54
C GLN A 229 15.59 28.12 8.46
N VAL A 230 16.76 28.77 8.61
CA VAL A 230 17.89 28.61 7.69
C VAL A 230 18.39 27.17 7.70
N ILE A 231 18.55 26.55 8.87
CA ILE A 231 18.98 25.15 8.99
C ILE A 231 17.99 24.23 8.27
N ASN A 232 16.68 24.40 8.50
CA ASN A 232 15.65 23.60 7.85
C ASN A 232 15.68 23.75 6.32
N VAL A 233 15.88 24.96 5.80
CA VAL A 233 16.00 25.20 4.36
C VAL A 233 17.25 24.54 3.79
N LEU A 234 18.38 24.59 4.50
CA LEU A 234 19.62 23.93 4.07
C LEU A 234 19.47 22.40 4.04
N GLN A 235 18.83 21.81 5.06
CA GLN A 235 18.54 20.37 5.08
C GLN A 235 17.65 19.96 3.89
N ASN A 236 16.55 20.68 3.66
CA ASN A 236 15.67 20.43 2.51
C ASN A 236 16.41 20.56 1.16
N ASN A 237 17.36 21.49 1.06
CA ASN A 237 18.16 21.66 -0.15
C ASN A 237 19.08 20.46 -0.38
N GLU A 238 19.72 19.95 0.67
CA GLU A 238 20.58 18.76 0.58
C GLU A 238 19.76 17.51 0.21
N ASP A 239 18.58 17.33 0.80
CA ASP A 239 17.67 16.23 0.44
C ASP A 239 17.23 16.31 -1.03
N LEU A 240 17.00 17.52 -1.55
CA LEU A 240 16.73 17.74 -2.97
C LEU A 240 17.94 17.41 -3.84
N ARG A 241 19.16 17.80 -3.43
CA ARG A 241 20.39 17.45 -4.15
C ARG A 241 20.59 15.95 -4.24
N VAL A 242 20.45 15.22 -3.12
CA VAL A 242 20.56 13.76 -3.10
C VAL A 242 19.52 13.11 -4.02
N ARG A 243 18.28 13.61 -4.03
CA ARG A 243 17.25 13.13 -4.97
C ARG A 243 17.62 13.38 -6.43
N ILE A 244 18.16 14.55 -6.75
CA ILE A 244 18.62 14.88 -8.10
C ILE A 244 19.75 13.92 -8.52
N ASP A 245 20.74 13.68 -7.65
CA ASP A 245 21.87 12.79 -7.95
C ASP A 245 21.41 11.34 -8.20
N ASN A 246 20.42 10.87 -7.43
CA ASN A 246 19.80 9.56 -7.64
C ASN A 246 19.08 9.49 -9.00
N HIS A 247 18.30 10.51 -9.36
CA HIS A 247 17.62 10.56 -10.65
C HIS A 247 18.61 10.66 -11.82
N GLN A 248 19.70 11.41 -11.67
CA GLN A 248 20.76 11.48 -12.67
C GLN A 248 21.44 10.13 -12.86
N SER A 249 21.72 9.40 -11.78
CA SER A 249 22.30 8.05 -11.85
C SER A 249 21.36 7.08 -12.58
N LEU A 250 20.06 7.13 -12.30
CA LEU A 250 19.05 6.34 -13.00
C LEU A 250 18.99 6.69 -14.50
N LEU A 251 19.01 7.98 -14.85
CA LEU A 251 19.03 8.43 -16.24
C LEU A 251 20.27 7.93 -16.99
N GLN A 252 21.44 7.96 -16.35
CA GLN A 252 22.67 7.41 -16.93
C GLN A 252 22.56 5.90 -17.17
N GLN A 253 21.99 5.15 -16.22
CA GLN A 253 21.76 3.71 -16.37
C GLN A 253 20.81 3.41 -17.53
N LEU A 254 19.65 4.07 -17.57
CA LEU A 254 18.67 3.89 -18.66
C LEU A 254 19.25 4.27 -20.02
N SER A 255 20.07 5.33 -20.07
CA SER A 255 20.74 5.72 -21.31
C SER A 255 21.74 4.68 -21.78
N LYS A 256 22.46 4.02 -20.86
CA LYS A 256 23.36 2.91 -21.18
C LYS A 256 22.59 1.71 -21.71
N GLU A 257 21.52 1.29 -21.02
CA GLU A 257 20.66 0.19 -21.44
C GLU A 257 20.06 0.45 -22.84
N HIS A 258 19.63 1.69 -23.11
CA HIS A 258 19.14 2.09 -24.43
C HIS A 258 20.22 1.97 -25.52
N LEU A 259 21.45 2.39 -25.25
CA LEU A 259 22.57 2.26 -26.17
C LEU A 259 22.91 0.78 -26.46
N ASP A 260 22.92 -0.05 -25.41
CA ASP A 260 23.19 -1.48 -25.52
C ASP A 260 22.12 -2.20 -26.37
N LEU A 261 20.83 -1.89 -26.13
CA LEU A 261 19.71 -2.41 -26.92
C LEU A 261 19.76 -1.96 -28.38
N GLN A 262 20.08 -0.70 -28.64
CA GLN A 262 20.26 -0.20 -30.00
C GLN A 262 21.39 -0.98 -30.71
N GLY A 263 22.50 -1.23 -30.03
CA GLY A 263 23.59 -2.04 -30.58
C GLY A 263 23.17 -3.49 -30.88
N VAL A 264 22.32 -4.11 -30.06
CA VAL A 264 21.74 -5.43 -30.35
C VAL A 264 20.84 -5.37 -31.58
N LEU A 265 19.97 -4.36 -31.67
CA LEU A 265 19.06 -4.16 -32.79
C LEU A 265 19.80 -3.98 -34.12
N ASP A 266 20.87 -3.18 -34.14
CA ASP A 266 21.67 -2.95 -35.35
C ASP A 266 22.36 -4.25 -35.82
N ARG A 267 22.91 -5.05 -34.88
CA ARG A 267 23.47 -6.37 -35.18
C ARG A 267 22.44 -7.34 -35.75
N GLN A 268 21.25 -7.40 -35.14
CA GLN A 268 20.12 -8.23 -35.61
C GLN A 268 19.70 -7.81 -37.02
N THR A 269 19.58 -6.51 -37.26
CA THR A 269 19.19 -5.96 -38.57
C THR A 269 20.22 -6.30 -39.64
N GLY A 270 21.52 -6.19 -39.34
CA GLY A 270 22.60 -6.60 -40.25
C GLY A 270 22.59 -8.10 -40.56
N LEU A 271 22.27 -8.96 -39.58
CA LEU A 271 22.08 -10.40 -39.81
C LEU A 271 20.87 -10.67 -40.72
N CYS A 272 19.74 -10.03 -40.48
CA CYS A 272 18.54 -10.15 -41.33
C CYS A 272 18.82 -9.74 -42.78
N GLN A 273 19.54 -8.64 -42.99
CA GLN A 273 19.93 -8.20 -44.33
C GLN A 273 20.81 -9.24 -45.03
N ARG A 274 21.82 -9.79 -44.36
CA ARG A 274 22.68 -10.87 -44.91
C ARG A 274 21.88 -12.11 -45.28
N LEU A 275 21.02 -12.58 -44.38
CA LEU A 275 20.14 -13.73 -44.65
C LEU A 275 19.19 -13.47 -45.82
N THR A 276 18.71 -12.23 -45.96
CA THR A 276 17.85 -11.84 -47.10
C THR A 276 18.64 -11.88 -48.41
N GLN A 277 19.87 -11.36 -48.43
CA GLN A 277 20.75 -11.43 -49.59
C GLN A 277 21.10 -12.88 -49.95
N GLU A 278 21.47 -13.71 -48.97
CA GLU A 278 21.72 -15.15 -49.18
C GLU A 278 20.49 -15.87 -49.73
N LYS A 279 19.30 -15.58 -49.17
CA LYS A 279 18.02 -16.11 -49.68
C LYS A 279 17.80 -15.70 -51.14
N GLU A 280 18.00 -14.44 -51.50
CA GLU A 280 17.86 -13.97 -52.88
C GLU A 280 18.86 -14.65 -53.82
N GLN A 281 20.13 -14.79 -53.41
CA GLN A 281 21.15 -15.51 -54.16
C GLN A 281 20.79 -16.99 -54.38
N LEU A 282 20.28 -17.66 -53.34
CA LEU A 282 19.82 -19.04 -53.43
C LEU A 282 18.58 -19.18 -54.34
N MET A 283 17.61 -18.26 -54.24
CA MET A 283 16.45 -18.20 -55.13
C MET A 283 16.85 -17.97 -56.57
N PHE A 284 17.84 -17.11 -56.83
CA PHE A 284 18.41 -16.89 -58.15
C PHE A 284 19.03 -18.20 -58.69
N LYS A 285 19.89 -18.86 -57.90
CA LYS A 285 20.49 -20.16 -58.26
C LYS A 285 19.43 -21.22 -58.54
N LEU A 286 18.35 -21.29 -57.75
CA LEU A 286 17.26 -22.26 -57.95
C LEU A 286 16.50 -22.01 -59.26
N LYS A 287 16.14 -20.74 -59.55
CA LYS A 287 15.44 -20.36 -60.79
C LYS A 287 16.28 -20.54 -62.05
N HIS A 288 17.61 -20.48 -61.93
CA HIS A 288 18.55 -20.57 -63.04
C HIS A 288 19.30 -21.93 -63.06
N ARG A 289 18.84 -22.91 -62.27
CA ARG A 289 19.44 -24.25 -62.15
C ARG A 289 19.45 -25.02 -63.48
N ASP A 290 18.57 -24.67 -64.41
CA ASP A 290 18.50 -25.28 -65.74
C ASP A 290 19.25 -24.48 -66.82
N SER A 291 19.99 -23.42 -66.45
CA SER A 291 20.61 -22.47 -67.41
C SER A 291 22.05 -22.06 -67.06
N CYS A 292 22.95 -22.98 -66.67
CA CYS A 292 24.39 -22.86 -67.00
C CYS A 292 25.22 -24.14 -66.71
N PRO A 293 26.27 -24.44 -67.51
CA PRO A 293 26.97 -25.72 -67.53
C PRO A 293 28.15 -25.84 -66.53
N THR A 294 28.37 -27.08 -66.07
CA THR A 294 29.63 -27.76 -65.65
C THR A 294 30.89 -26.93 -65.36
N PHE A 295 31.26 -26.86 -64.06
CA PHE A 295 32.57 -26.99 -63.36
C PHE A 295 33.89 -26.35 -63.92
N PRO A 296 34.89 -25.99 -63.06
CA PRO A 296 35.80 -26.96 -62.43
C PRO A 296 36.12 -26.76 -60.94
N SER A 297 36.70 -27.83 -60.40
CA SER A 297 37.10 -28.17 -59.04
C SER A 297 38.02 -27.21 -58.28
N PHE A 298 37.94 -27.34 -56.95
CA PHE A 298 38.75 -26.83 -55.83
C PHE A 298 40.27 -26.65 -56.07
N PRO A 299 40.92 -25.87 -55.19
CA PRO A 299 41.87 -26.53 -54.29
C PRO A 299 41.69 -26.18 -52.81
N ILE A 300 41.98 -27.21 -51.99
CA ILE A 300 42.23 -27.20 -50.55
C ILE A 300 43.48 -26.37 -50.25
N VAL A 301 43.43 -25.44 -49.28
CA VAL A 301 44.63 -24.98 -48.56
C VAL A 301 44.30 -24.77 -47.07
N SER A 302 45.24 -25.25 -46.27
CA SER A 302 45.34 -25.53 -44.85
C SER A 302 45.02 -24.42 -43.84
N GLU A 303 44.34 -24.87 -42.77
CA GLU A 303 44.62 -24.66 -41.34
C GLU A 303 45.91 -23.91 -40.97
N ILE A 304 45.77 -22.70 -40.39
CA ILE A 304 46.70 -22.12 -39.40
C ILE A 304 45.89 -21.24 -38.41
N SER A 305 45.81 -21.68 -37.16
CA SER A 305 45.80 -20.82 -35.97
C SER A 305 47.17 -20.99 -35.28
N PRO A 306 47.58 -20.24 -34.24
CA PRO A 306 47.04 -19.01 -33.62
C PRO A 306 48.12 -17.91 -33.44
N SER A 307 47.73 -16.73 -32.92
CA SER A 307 48.32 -16.13 -31.72
C SER A 307 47.50 -14.96 -31.20
#